data_AF-A0A373C950-F1
#
_entry.id   AF-A0A373C950-F1
#
_cell.length_a   1.000
_cell.length_b   1.000
_cell.length_c   1.000
_cell.angle_alpha   90.00
_cell.angle_beta   90.00
_cell.angle_gamma   90.00
#
_symmetry.space_group_name_H-M   'P 1'
#
loop_
_entity.id
_entity.type
_entity.pdbx_description
1 polymer ?
#
loop_
_entity_poly.entity_id
_entity_poly.type
_entity_poly.pdbx_seq_one_letter_code
_entity_poly.pdbx_strand_id
1 'polypeptide(L)'
;MLVYVICYGAAMLFAFSAHFTLSGMSLMFAALYLYLWEYGKSGNPLHLRGLFSLFYVGGEGISCLKLSNLQKDWSLETWACFFVAFAAFWNVYALAEKKFGYGKEKKTVAGFSQKFTEKAAERYGTRIFIALTGLTILSLTAFLFEAFRLGYVPFLLRGVPHAYSYFHISGVHYVTVSCVLVPSMEVLLWFYDRNMGNAKKAVSLIMTGIAILIPVLCVSRFQLIFAVILAVLTFMIVSGHRKIRYLFMAAAGLVPLYVILTIARSHDVTYLNGIFEMKNAATPIFITQPYMYIANNYDNFDCLVRELPAHSMGLKGMFPLWALSGLKFIKPALVDWPIYVNKEELTTVTLFYDAYYDFGIAGVFLFSSVLGVAAAWLSARTYPGRNPAWYLFYSQGALYFMLSFFTTWYSNPTTWFYFVVTGAFGIFLEIKHNRRRRQL
;
A
#
# COMPACT_ATOMS: atom_id res chain seq x y z
N MET A 1 12.27 16.98 11.83
CA MET A 1 11.56 16.76 13.10
C MET A 1 11.16 18.06 13.81
N LEU A 2 12.04 19.04 14.00
CA LEU A 2 11.67 20.33 14.61
C LEU A 2 10.48 21.01 13.91
N VAL A 3 10.52 21.09 12.57
CA VAL A 3 9.41 21.64 11.76
C VAL A 3 8.10 20.90 12.02
N TYR A 4 8.13 19.57 12.11
CA TYR A 4 6.95 18.78 12.45
C TYR A 4 6.40 19.16 13.81
N VAL A 5 7.23 19.20 14.86
CA VAL A 5 6.79 19.54 16.23
C VAL A 5 6.14 20.92 16.28
N ILE A 6 6.75 21.93 15.63
CA ILE A 6 6.21 23.29 15.58
C ILE A 6 4.86 23.32 14.85
N CYS A 7 4.81 22.76 13.65
CA CYS A 7 3.58 22.75 12.84
C CYS A 7 2.47 21.91 13.47
N TYR A 8 2.82 20.82 14.14
CA TYR A 8 1.87 19.95 14.84
C TYR A 8 1.27 20.66 16.05
N GLY A 9 2.12 21.31 16.86
CA GLY A 9 1.65 22.14 17.98
C GLY A 9 0.77 23.29 17.51
N ALA A 10 1.18 23.99 16.44
CA ALA A 10 0.35 25.05 15.83
C ALA A 10 -0.99 24.49 15.32
N ALA A 11 -0.97 23.33 14.65
CA ALA A 11 -2.19 22.70 14.15
C ALA A 11 -3.17 22.32 15.26
N MET A 12 -2.65 21.80 16.37
CA MET A 12 -3.44 21.47 17.56
C MET A 12 -4.08 22.73 18.17
N LEU A 13 -3.31 23.81 18.33
CA LEU A 13 -3.80 25.08 18.85
C LEU A 13 -4.89 25.69 17.94
N PHE A 14 -4.66 25.70 16.62
CA PHE A 14 -5.66 26.16 15.66
C PHE A 14 -6.92 25.30 15.66
N ALA A 15 -6.79 23.98 15.83
CA ALA A 15 -7.95 23.11 15.95
C ALA A 15 -8.78 23.44 17.20
N PHE A 16 -8.13 23.66 18.34
CA PHE A 16 -8.81 24.05 19.59
C PHE A 16 -9.48 25.43 19.52
N SER A 17 -8.99 26.33 18.68
CA SER A 17 -9.63 27.61 18.39
C SER A 17 -10.61 27.56 17.21
N ALA A 18 -11.01 26.37 16.76
CA ALA A 18 -11.90 26.13 15.61
C ALA A 18 -11.40 26.73 14.28
N HIS A 19 -10.10 26.98 14.15
CA HIS A 19 -9.44 27.45 12.91
C HIS A 19 -8.94 26.25 12.07
N PHE A 20 -9.88 25.38 11.67
CA PHE A 20 -9.62 24.09 11.00
C PHE A 20 -8.78 24.21 9.72
N THR A 21 -9.02 25.26 8.91
CA THR A 21 -8.22 25.50 7.69
C THR A 21 -6.75 25.72 8.01
N LEU A 22 -6.44 26.54 9.02
CA LEU A 22 -5.06 26.80 9.45
C LEU A 22 -4.42 25.55 10.08
N SER A 23 -5.21 24.76 10.82
CA SER A 23 -4.77 23.49 11.37
C SER A 23 -4.35 22.51 10.26
N GLY A 24 -5.23 22.27 9.28
CA GLY A 24 -4.92 21.40 8.15
C GLY A 24 -3.76 21.88 7.30
N MET A 25 -3.71 23.19 6.99
CA MET A 25 -2.59 23.78 6.25
C MET A 25 -1.24 23.62 6.97
N SER A 26 -1.21 23.73 8.29
CA SER A 26 0.02 23.57 9.09
C SER A 26 0.59 22.15 8.97
N LEU A 27 -0.26 21.12 9.07
CA LEU A 27 0.17 19.71 8.91
C LEU A 27 0.53 19.38 7.46
N MET A 28 -0.24 19.86 6.49
CA MET A 28 0.09 19.69 5.06
C MET A 28 1.44 20.32 4.70
N PHE A 29 1.72 21.51 5.24
CA PHE A 29 3.03 22.15 5.07
C PHE A 29 4.15 21.30 5.68
N ALA A 30 3.96 20.80 6.91
CA ALA A 30 4.93 19.92 7.55
C ALA A 30 5.20 18.66 6.72
N ALA A 31 4.15 17.99 6.23
CA ALA A 31 4.23 16.80 5.39
C ALA A 31 5.05 17.06 4.12
N LEU A 32 4.74 18.15 3.41
CA LEU A 32 5.44 18.52 2.18
C LEU A 32 6.90 18.89 2.44
N TYR A 33 7.17 19.68 3.48
CA TYR A 33 8.54 20.08 3.85
C TYR A 33 9.40 18.85 4.18
N LEU A 34 8.89 17.93 5.01
CA LEU A 34 9.64 16.73 5.41
C LEU A 34 9.90 15.81 4.21
N TYR A 35 8.92 15.65 3.32
CA TYR A 35 9.10 14.91 2.08
C TYR A 35 10.18 15.54 1.19
N LEU A 36 10.11 16.86 0.95
CA LEU A 36 11.09 17.56 0.12
C LEU A 36 12.49 17.53 0.73
N TRP A 37 12.61 17.58 2.07
CA TRP A 37 13.87 17.44 2.78
C TRP A 37 14.50 16.05 2.59
N GLU A 38 13.70 14.98 2.75
CA GLU A 38 14.15 13.60 2.46
C GLU A 38 14.52 13.40 1.00
N TYR A 39 13.72 13.97 0.10
CA TYR A 39 13.98 13.93 -1.33
C TYR A 39 15.30 14.63 -1.67
N GLY A 40 15.54 15.82 -1.11
CA GLY A 40 16.79 16.58 -1.29
C GLY A 40 18.01 15.83 -0.74
N LYS A 41 17.89 15.17 0.42
CA LYS A 41 18.97 14.38 1.02
C LYS A 41 19.28 13.11 0.22
N SER A 42 18.27 12.42 -0.29
CA SER A 42 18.41 11.08 -0.86
C SER A 42 18.47 11.03 -2.40
N GLY A 43 18.01 12.09 -3.07
CA GLY A 43 17.73 12.09 -4.52
C GLY A 43 16.70 11.01 -4.92
N ASN A 44 15.89 10.53 -3.98
CA ASN A 44 14.90 9.47 -4.20
C ASN A 44 13.49 9.95 -3.85
N PRO A 45 12.58 10.15 -4.82
CA PRO A 45 11.20 10.54 -4.52
C PRO A 45 10.43 9.40 -3.86
N LEU A 46 10.92 8.17 -3.98
CA LEU A 46 10.34 6.99 -3.34
C LEU A 46 11.04 6.67 -2.01
N HIS A 47 11.69 7.65 -1.37
CA HIS A 47 12.29 7.46 -0.06
C HIS A 47 11.22 7.12 0.97
N LEU A 48 11.30 5.96 1.62
CA LEU A 48 10.20 5.43 2.46
C LEU A 48 9.83 6.37 3.62
N ARG A 49 10.82 6.98 4.30
CA ARG A 49 10.57 7.98 5.35
C ARG A 49 9.88 9.23 4.81
N GLY A 50 10.22 9.64 3.59
CA GLY A 50 9.60 10.77 2.91
C GLY A 50 8.16 10.47 2.52
N LEU A 51 7.91 9.29 1.91
CA LEU A 51 6.55 8.85 1.54
C LEU A 51 5.63 8.78 2.76
N PHE A 52 6.08 8.16 3.84
CA PHE A 52 5.28 8.11 5.06
C PHE A 52 4.97 9.52 5.59
N SER A 53 5.93 10.44 5.56
CA SER A 53 5.71 11.84 5.95
C SER A 53 4.67 12.54 5.07
N LEU A 54 4.75 12.37 3.75
CA LEU A 54 3.83 13.01 2.81
C LEU A 54 2.39 12.49 2.97
N PHE A 55 2.24 11.17 3.08
CA PHE A 55 0.92 10.54 2.99
C PHE A 55 0.25 10.39 4.35
N TYR A 56 0.98 10.07 5.41
CA TYR A 56 0.41 9.98 6.76
C TYR A 56 0.11 11.37 7.31
N VAL A 57 1.13 12.22 7.50
CA VAL A 57 0.94 13.59 8.03
C VAL A 57 0.11 14.46 7.07
N GLY A 58 0.25 14.26 5.75
CA GLY A 58 -0.60 14.95 4.79
C GLY A 58 -2.07 14.53 4.90
N GLY A 59 -2.35 13.25 5.16
CA GLY A 59 -3.70 12.76 5.44
C GLY A 59 -4.28 13.33 6.73
N GLU A 60 -3.48 13.44 7.80
CA GLU A 60 -3.87 14.14 9.04
C GLU A 60 -4.28 15.59 8.74
N GLY A 61 -3.48 16.29 7.94
CA GLY A 61 -3.77 17.67 7.51
C GLY A 61 -5.05 17.80 6.70
N ILE A 62 -5.32 16.88 5.77
CA ILE A 62 -6.58 16.84 5.01
C ILE A 62 -7.77 16.63 5.96
N SER A 63 -7.66 15.71 6.91
CA SER A 63 -8.74 15.46 7.88
C SER A 63 -9.00 16.68 8.78
N CYS A 64 -7.95 17.40 9.19
CA CYS A 64 -8.04 18.62 9.99
C CYS A 64 -8.79 19.79 9.31
N LEU A 65 -9.03 19.73 7.99
CA LEU A 65 -9.85 20.74 7.30
C LEU A 65 -11.34 20.68 7.68
N LYS A 66 -11.82 19.54 8.20
CA LYS A 66 -13.20 19.33 8.69
C LYS A 66 -14.27 19.84 7.71
N LEU A 67 -14.20 19.41 6.45
CA LEU A 67 -15.10 19.87 5.38
C LEU A 67 -16.46 19.15 5.36
N SER A 68 -16.60 18.04 6.09
CA SER A 68 -17.87 17.31 6.27
C SER A 68 -18.48 17.55 7.65
N ASN A 69 -19.81 17.46 7.75
CA ASN A 69 -20.56 17.52 9.00
C ASN A 69 -20.34 16.28 9.88
N LEU A 70 -19.85 15.18 9.31
CA LEU A 70 -19.51 13.96 10.05
C LEU A 70 -18.27 14.11 10.93
N GLN A 71 -17.45 15.12 10.67
CA GLN A 71 -16.15 15.27 11.29
C GLN A 71 -16.25 16.14 12.53
N LYS A 72 -15.84 15.57 13.68
CA LYS A 72 -15.80 16.24 14.98
C LYS A 72 -14.37 16.60 15.36
N ASP A 73 -14.22 17.43 16.39
CA ASP A 73 -12.90 17.73 16.96
C ASP A 73 -12.27 16.47 17.52
N TRP A 74 -10.98 16.27 17.27
CA TRP A 74 -10.26 15.11 17.80
C TRP A 74 -10.00 15.24 19.30
N SER A 75 -10.04 14.11 20.00
CA SER A 75 -9.67 14.03 21.42
C SER A 75 -8.16 14.30 21.60
N LEU A 76 -7.77 14.71 22.81
CA LEU A 76 -6.35 14.89 23.16
C LEU A 76 -5.55 13.60 22.98
N GLU A 77 -6.15 12.46 23.27
CA GLU A 77 -5.53 11.15 23.09
C GLU A 77 -5.30 10.82 21.62
N THR A 78 -6.25 11.16 20.73
CA THR A 78 -6.05 11.03 19.28
C THR A 78 -4.88 11.88 18.77
N TRP A 79 -4.79 13.13 19.20
CA TRP A 79 -3.61 13.97 18.91
C TRP A 79 -2.33 13.33 19.46
N ALA A 80 -2.33 12.84 20.70
CA ALA A 80 -1.16 12.16 21.25
C ALA A 80 -0.76 10.93 20.42
N CYS A 81 -1.72 10.12 19.98
CA CYS A 81 -1.48 8.94 19.15
C CYS A 81 -0.87 9.28 17.80
N PHE A 82 -1.40 10.26 17.07
CA PHE A 82 -0.85 10.67 15.77
C PHE A 82 0.55 11.27 15.90
N PHE A 83 0.79 12.10 16.93
CA PHE A 83 2.13 12.61 17.23
C PHE A 83 3.12 11.48 17.50
N VAL A 84 2.76 10.54 18.38
CA VAL A 84 3.59 9.38 18.74
C VAL A 84 3.83 8.48 17.53
N ALA A 85 2.80 8.24 16.72
CA ALA A 85 2.89 7.45 15.49
C ALA A 85 3.93 8.01 14.54
N PHE A 86 3.92 9.32 14.26
CA PHE A 86 4.92 9.88 13.35
C PHE A 86 6.30 10.01 14.02
N ALA A 87 6.35 10.46 15.28
CA ALA A 87 7.60 10.70 15.98
C ALA A 87 8.41 9.42 16.22
N ALA A 88 7.75 8.33 16.62
CA ALA A 88 8.41 7.05 16.82
C ALA A 88 9.01 6.54 15.51
N PHE A 89 8.22 6.50 14.43
CA PHE A 89 8.68 6.09 13.11
C PHE A 89 9.89 6.91 12.65
N TRP A 90 9.79 8.24 12.71
CA TRP A 90 10.84 9.15 12.23
C TRP A 90 12.16 8.93 12.95
N ASN A 91 12.13 8.90 14.28
CA ASN A 91 13.33 8.77 15.11
C ASN A 91 13.93 7.37 15.01
N VAL A 92 13.10 6.32 15.09
CA VAL A 92 13.58 4.93 14.99
C VAL A 92 14.14 4.64 13.61
N TYR A 93 13.52 5.13 12.53
CA TYR A 93 14.09 5.06 11.19
C TYR A 93 15.47 5.70 11.16
N ALA A 94 15.64 6.92 11.72
CA ALA A 94 16.92 7.62 11.69
C ALA A 94 18.02 6.87 12.47
N LEU A 95 17.67 6.22 13.59
CA LEU A 95 18.59 5.37 14.34
C LEU A 95 18.95 4.09 13.57
N ALA A 96 17.95 3.45 12.97
CA ALA A 96 18.13 2.24 12.17
C ALA A 96 18.95 2.51 10.89
N GLU A 97 18.72 3.63 10.22
CA GLU A 97 19.47 4.10 9.04
C GLU A 97 20.97 4.22 9.36
N LYS A 98 21.32 4.78 10.53
CA LYS A 98 22.71 4.84 11.02
C LYS A 98 23.29 3.45 11.26
N LYS A 99 22.54 2.56 11.91
CA LYS A 99 22.99 1.20 12.27
C LYS A 99 23.16 0.29 11.07
N PHE A 100 22.26 0.36 10.08
CA PHE A 100 22.36 -0.42 8.86
C PHE A 100 23.41 0.12 7.88
N GLY A 101 24.10 1.22 8.24
CA GLY A 101 25.26 1.71 7.49
C GLY A 101 24.88 2.37 6.17
N TYR A 102 23.76 3.12 6.11
CA TYR A 102 23.37 3.85 4.90
C TYR A 102 24.26 5.08 4.60
N GLY A 103 25.47 5.13 5.17
CA GLY A 103 26.45 6.19 5.00
C GLY A 103 27.84 5.63 4.73
N LYS A 104 28.19 5.45 3.45
CA LYS A 104 29.54 5.69 2.89
C LYS A 104 29.71 5.37 1.40
N GLU A 105 28.69 4.90 0.69
CA GLU A 105 28.78 4.71 -0.77
C GLU A 105 27.63 5.37 -1.55
N LYS A 106 27.58 6.71 -1.58
CA LYS A 106 26.88 7.44 -2.65
C LYS A 106 27.60 8.75 -3.03
N LYS A 107 28.78 8.59 -3.63
CA LYS A 107 29.20 9.39 -4.80
C LYS A 107 29.24 8.43 -6.00
N THR A 108 28.08 8.15 -6.61
CA THR A 108 27.91 7.71 -8.01
C THR A 108 26.43 7.38 -8.28
N VAL A 109 25.56 8.37 -8.07
CA VAL A 109 24.16 8.29 -8.55
C VAL A 109 24.09 8.46 -10.09
N ALA A 110 25.22 8.77 -10.75
CA ALA A 110 25.35 8.83 -12.21
C ALA A 110 25.50 7.44 -12.89
N GLY A 111 25.57 6.33 -12.15
CA GLY A 111 25.91 5.00 -12.69
C GLY A 111 24.84 3.91 -12.58
N PHE A 112 23.60 4.23 -12.19
CA PHE A 112 22.56 3.20 -11.90
C PHE A 112 22.09 2.45 -13.17
N SER A 113 22.31 3.02 -14.36
CA SER A 113 21.95 2.43 -15.66
C SER A 113 22.98 1.41 -16.19
N GLN A 114 24.25 1.49 -15.75
CA GLN A 114 25.36 0.95 -16.53
C GLN A 114 25.98 -0.36 -16.00
N LYS A 115 25.56 -0.89 -14.84
CA LYS A 115 26.08 -2.17 -14.33
C LYS A 115 25.00 -3.08 -13.72
N PHE A 116 23.90 -3.30 -14.44
CA PHE A 116 23.36 -4.66 -14.44
C PHE A 116 24.40 -5.53 -15.15
N THR A 117 25.32 -6.12 -14.38
CA THR A 117 26.33 -7.02 -14.95
C THR A 117 25.62 -8.07 -15.79
N GLU A 118 26.14 -8.39 -16.98
CA GLU A 118 25.61 -9.46 -17.83
C GLU A 118 25.41 -10.75 -17.02
N LYS A 119 26.30 -11.01 -16.05
CA LYS A 119 26.19 -12.10 -15.08
C LYS A 119 24.93 -12.07 -14.22
N ALA A 120 24.45 -10.90 -13.79
CA ALA A 120 23.19 -10.77 -13.03
C ALA A 120 21.96 -10.98 -13.94
N ALA A 121 22.03 -10.47 -15.18
CA ALA A 121 21.00 -10.67 -16.18
C ALA A 121 20.87 -12.17 -16.56
N GLU A 122 21.98 -12.81 -16.91
CA GLU A 122 22.07 -14.25 -17.20
C GLU A 122 21.60 -15.11 -16.01
N ARG A 123 21.90 -14.66 -14.78
CA ARG A 123 21.54 -15.38 -13.54
C ARG A 123 20.03 -15.41 -13.28
N TYR A 124 19.34 -14.30 -13.50
CA TYR A 124 17.95 -14.13 -13.04
C TYR A 124 16.92 -14.13 -14.18
N GLY A 125 17.24 -13.67 -15.40
CA GLY A 125 16.28 -13.42 -16.48
C GLY A 125 15.33 -14.59 -16.76
N THR A 126 15.86 -15.78 -17.03
CA THR A 126 15.05 -16.99 -17.28
C THR A 126 14.20 -17.40 -16.07
N ARG A 127 14.68 -17.20 -14.85
CA ARG A 127 13.92 -17.57 -13.66
C ARG A 127 12.80 -16.58 -13.36
N ILE A 128 13.04 -15.29 -13.61
CA ILE A 128 11.98 -14.28 -13.51
C ILE A 128 10.85 -14.64 -14.49
N PHE A 129 11.18 -15.01 -15.73
CA PHE A 129 10.19 -15.45 -16.71
C PHE A 129 9.40 -16.69 -16.26
N ILE A 130 10.09 -17.71 -15.74
CA ILE A 130 9.42 -18.93 -15.21
C ILE A 130 8.50 -18.58 -14.04
N ALA A 131 8.97 -17.77 -13.09
CA ALA A 131 8.18 -17.37 -11.93
C ALA A 131 6.96 -16.52 -12.32
N LEU A 132 7.14 -15.59 -13.27
CA LEU A 132 6.07 -14.78 -13.82
C LEU A 132 5.01 -15.66 -14.48
N THR A 133 5.43 -16.56 -15.38
CA THR A 133 4.53 -17.47 -16.10
C THR A 133 3.81 -18.40 -15.12
N GLY A 134 4.53 -18.98 -14.15
CA GLY A 134 3.97 -19.85 -13.14
C GLY A 134 2.94 -19.14 -12.25
N LEU A 135 3.23 -17.90 -11.84
CA LEU A 135 2.29 -17.10 -11.04
C LEU A 135 1.03 -16.73 -11.83
N THR A 136 1.18 -16.35 -13.11
CA THR A 136 0.02 -16.06 -13.97
C THR A 136 -0.85 -17.30 -14.16
N ILE A 137 -0.26 -18.45 -14.48
CA ILE A 137 -1.01 -19.71 -14.67
C ILE A 137 -1.74 -20.07 -13.38
N LEU A 138 -1.03 -20.04 -12.24
CA LEU A 138 -1.62 -20.37 -10.94
C LEU A 138 -2.79 -19.43 -10.59
N SER A 139 -2.64 -18.13 -10.83
CA SER A 139 -3.69 -17.13 -10.59
C SER A 139 -4.89 -17.33 -11.52
N LEU A 140 -4.64 -17.63 -12.80
CA LEU A 140 -5.69 -17.91 -13.78
C LEU A 140 -6.45 -19.20 -13.44
N THR A 141 -5.75 -20.27 -13.06
CA THR A 141 -6.37 -21.52 -12.65
C THR A 141 -7.23 -21.32 -11.40
N ALA A 142 -6.75 -20.56 -10.42
CA ALA A 142 -7.53 -20.20 -9.23
C ALA A 142 -8.79 -19.40 -9.60
N PHE A 143 -8.66 -18.39 -10.46
CA PHE A 143 -9.79 -17.61 -10.97
C PHE A 143 -10.84 -18.48 -11.68
N LEU A 144 -10.40 -19.34 -12.61
CA LEU A 144 -11.29 -20.23 -13.35
C LEU A 144 -11.99 -21.23 -12.43
N PHE A 145 -11.29 -21.73 -11.40
CA PHE A 145 -11.89 -22.59 -10.38
C PHE A 145 -12.96 -21.84 -9.56
N GLU A 146 -12.70 -20.60 -9.15
CA GLU A 146 -13.69 -19.77 -8.46
C GLU A 146 -14.91 -19.51 -9.34
N ALA A 147 -14.70 -19.13 -10.61
CA ALA A 147 -15.78 -18.90 -11.57
C ALA A 147 -16.63 -20.16 -11.81
N PHE A 148 -15.98 -21.32 -11.94
CA PHE A 148 -16.67 -22.60 -12.10
C PHE A 148 -17.49 -22.98 -10.87
N ARG A 149 -16.92 -22.83 -9.67
CA ARG A 149 -17.57 -23.23 -8.41
C ARG A 149 -18.69 -22.27 -7.99
N LEU A 150 -18.53 -20.98 -8.24
CA LEU A 150 -19.54 -19.97 -7.92
C LEU A 150 -20.58 -19.82 -9.02
N GLY A 151 -20.29 -20.31 -10.24
CA GLY A 151 -21.22 -20.33 -11.37
C GLY A 151 -21.35 -19.01 -12.11
N TYR A 152 -20.49 -18.03 -11.83
CA TYR A 152 -20.52 -16.71 -12.48
C TYR A 152 -19.14 -16.05 -12.56
N VAL A 153 -19.03 -15.03 -13.41
CA VAL A 153 -17.91 -14.08 -13.45
C VAL A 153 -18.45 -12.70 -13.08
N PRO A 154 -17.87 -12.00 -12.08
CA PRO A 154 -18.44 -10.73 -11.59
C PRO A 154 -18.69 -9.70 -12.68
N PHE A 155 -17.78 -9.56 -13.64
CA PHE A 155 -17.91 -8.60 -14.75
C PHE A 155 -19.09 -8.88 -15.69
N LEU A 156 -19.56 -10.13 -15.79
CA LEU A 156 -20.64 -10.51 -16.70
C LEU A 156 -22.04 -10.38 -16.05
N LEU A 157 -22.10 -10.22 -14.72
CA LEU A 157 -23.36 -10.01 -14.00
C LEU A 157 -23.81 -8.55 -14.08
N ARG A 158 -25.08 -8.34 -14.43
CA ARG A 158 -25.71 -7.01 -14.42
C ARG A 158 -26.73 -6.92 -13.28
N GLY A 159 -26.82 -5.75 -12.65
CA GLY A 159 -27.83 -5.47 -11.64
C GLY A 159 -27.58 -6.02 -10.23
N VAL A 160 -26.41 -6.63 -9.98
CA VAL A 160 -25.99 -7.09 -8.64
C VAL A 160 -24.91 -6.15 -8.11
N PRO A 161 -25.27 -5.09 -7.34
CA PRO A 161 -24.27 -4.29 -6.66
C PRO A 161 -23.49 -5.20 -5.70
N HIS A 162 -22.16 -5.09 -5.71
CA HIS A 162 -21.23 -5.90 -4.88
C HIS A 162 -21.01 -7.37 -5.30
N ALA A 163 -21.27 -7.76 -6.56
CA ALA A 163 -20.95 -9.10 -7.06
C ALA A 163 -19.50 -9.55 -6.75
N TYR A 164 -18.54 -8.63 -6.78
CA TYR A 164 -17.15 -8.92 -6.40
C TYR A 164 -16.99 -9.32 -4.92
N SER A 165 -17.71 -8.67 -4.00
CA SER A 165 -17.59 -8.92 -2.56
C SER A 165 -17.93 -10.38 -2.19
N TYR A 166 -18.80 -11.01 -2.98
CA TYR A 166 -19.20 -12.41 -2.82
C TYR A 166 -18.42 -13.37 -3.73
N PHE A 167 -17.56 -12.85 -4.60
CA PHE A 167 -16.73 -13.65 -5.50
C PHE A 167 -15.40 -13.99 -4.85
N HIS A 168 -15.44 -14.95 -3.93
CA HIS A 168 -14.23 -15.52 -3.36
C HIS A 168 -14.49 -16.90 -2.76
N ILE A 169 -13.54 -17.81 -2.97
CA ILE A 169 -13.44 -19.04 -2.17
C ILE A 169 -12.32 -18.82 -1.16
N SER A 170 -12.65 -19.04 0.12
CA SER A 170 -11.68 -18.88 1.22
C SER A 170 -10.41 -19.68 0.95
N GLY A 171 -9.25 -19.02 1.02
CA GLY A 171 -7.95 -19.60 0.69
C GLY A 171 -7.57 -19.46 -0.78
N VAL A 172 -8.44 -19.90 -1.70
CA VAL A 172 -8.17 -19.86 -3.16
C VAL A 172 -8.05 -18.43 -3.68
N HIS A 173 -8.90 -17.52 -3.19
CA HIS A 173 -8.91 -16.15 -3.68
C HIS A 173 -7.58 -15.43 -3.48
N TYR A 174 -6.80 -15.76 -2.43
CA TYR A 174 -5.46 -15.17 -2.23
C TYR A 174 -4.51 -15.50 -3.38
N VAL A 175 -4.65 -16.68 -3.97
CA VAL A 175 -3.91 -17.11 -5.16
C VAL A 175 -4.40 -16.36 -6.40
N THR A 176 -5.71 -16.27 -6.60
CA THR A 176 -6.33 -15.51 -7.70
C THR A 176 -5.81 -14.08 -7.77
N VAL A 177 -5.74 -13.40 -6.62
CA VAL A 177 -5.37 -11.98 -6.54
C VAL A 177 -3.87 -11.75 -6.53
N SER A 178 -3.04 -12.79 -6.44
CA SER A 178 -1.58 -12.68 -6.55
C SER A 178 -1.11 -12.26 -7.95
N CYS A 179 -1.99 -12.30 -8.96
CA CYS A 179 -1.76 -11.75 -10.29
C CYS A 179 -1.31 -10.27 -10.28
N VAL A 180 -1.64 -9.49 -9.23
CA VAL A 180 -1.22 -8.09 -9.12
C VAL A 180 0.30 -7.89 -9.08
N LEU A 181 1.06 -8.93 -8.73
CA LEU A 181 2.52 -8.88 -8.70
C LEU A 181 3.14 -9.06 -10.10
N VAL A 182 2.41 -9.69 -11.04
CA VAL A 182 2.90 -10.06 -12.38
C VAL A 182 3.39 -8.84 -13.18
N PRO A 183 2.66 -7.70 -13.27
CA PRO A 183 3.16 -6.53 -13.99
C PRO A 183 4.48 -5.98 -13.44
N SER A 184 4.70 -6.10 -12.13
CA SER A 184 5.97 -5.69 -11.51
C SER A 184 7.10 -6.69 -11.80
N MET A 185 6.79 -7.98 -11.84
CA MET A 185 7.73 -9.01 -12.27
C MET A 185 8.09 -8.86 -13.76
N GLU A 186 7.15 -8.44 -14.60
CA GLU A 186 7.40 -8.14 -16.02
C GLU A 186 8.40 -6.99 -16.14
N VAL A 187 8.22 -5.91 -15.38
CA VAL A 187 9.21 -4.82 -15.32
C VAL A 187 10.59 -5.37 -14.95
N LEU A 188 10.70 -6.23 -13.93
CA LEU A 188 11.98 -6.86 -13.60
C LEU A 188 12.52 -7.70 -14.76
N LEU A 189 11.68 -8.48 -15.45
CA LEU A 189 12.09 -9.29 -16.58
C LEU A 189 12.76 -8.45 -17.68
N TRP A 190 12.15 -7.32 -18.06
CA TRP A 190 12.70 -6.43 -19.09
C TRP A 190 14.06 -5.81 -18.72
N PHE A 191 14.33 -5.63 -17.43
CA PHE A 191 15.63 -5.12 -16.96
C PHE A 191 16.70 -6.21 -16.83
N TYR A 192 16.31 -7.42 -16.46
CA TYR A 192 17.22 -8.55 -16.23
C TYR A 192 17.36 -9.48 -17.44
N ASP A 193 16.56 -9.31 -18.48
CA ASP A 193 16.66 -10.06 -19.73
C ASP A 193 16.42 -9.11 -20.93
N ARG A 194 17.44 -8.30 -21.25
CA ARG A 194 17.31 -7.26 -22.29
C ARG A 194 17.25 -7.83 -23.71
N ASN A 195 17.90 -8.98 -23.94
CA ASN A 195 18.02 -9.60 -25.24
C ASN A 195 17.03 -10.77 -25.43
N MET A 196 15.87 -10.72 -24.75
CA MET A 196 14.84 -11.74 -24.95
C MET A 196 14.43 -11.85 -26.42
N GLY A 197 14.39 -13.08 -26.92
CA GLY A 197 13.83 -13.39 -28.23
C GLY A 197 12.36 -12.98 -28.33
N ASN A 198 11.90 -12.67 -29.55
CA ASN A 198 10.55 -12.14 -29.80
C ASN A 198 9.44 -13.06 -29.29
N ALA A 199 9.61 -14.38 -29.37
CA ALA A 199 8.64 -15.33 -28.83
C ALA A 199 8.51 -15.21 -27.30
N LYS A 200 9.62 -15.11 -26.58
CA LYS A 200 9.61 -14.95 -25.12
C LYS A 200 8.97 -13.64 -24.69
N LYS A 201 9.25 -12.54 -25.42
CA LYS A 201 8.59 -11.24 -25.22
C LYS A 201 7.08 -11.31 -25.46
N ALA A 202 6.65 -11.95 -26.54
CA ALA A 202 5.23 -12.11 -26.84
C ALA A 202 4.51 -12.90 -25.72
N VAL A 203 5.10 -14.01 -25.27
CA VAL A 203 4.54 -14.81 -24.18
C VAL A 203 4.48 -14.01 -22.87
N SER A 204 5.54 -13.28 -22.49
CA SER A 204 5.55 -12.52 -21.24
C SER A 204 4.49 -11.41 -21.22
N LEU A 205 4.30 -10.73 -22.37
CA LEU A 205 3.24 -9.73 -22.55
C LEU A 205 1.83 -10.35 -22.50
N ILE A 206 1.62 -11.51 -23.11
CA ILE A 206 0.33 -12.23 -23.01
C ILE A 206 0.04 -12.59 -21.55
N MET A 207 1.04 -13.14 -20.83
CA MET A 207 0.89 -13.49 -19.41
C MET A 207 0.60 -12.27 -18.54
N THR A 208 1.21 -11.13 -18.85
CA THR A 208 0.93 -9.86 -18.17
C THR A 208 -0.47 -9.35 -18.49
N GLY A 209 -0.91 -9.44 -19.74
CA GLY A 209 -2.27 -9.10 -20.16
C GLY A 209 -3.34 -9.93 -19.43
N ILE A 210 -3.13 -11.25 -19.33
CA ILE A 210 -3.99 -12.14 -18.55
C ILE A 210 -4.03 -11.72 -17.09
N ALA A 211 -2.88 -11.42 -16.48
CA ALA A 211 -2.82 -11.02 -15.08
C ALA A 211 -3.54 -9.69 -14.80
N ILE A 212 -3.51 -8.73 -15.73
CA ILE A 212 -4.27 -7.47 -15.65
C ILE A 212 -5.77 -7.70 -15.88
N LEU A 213 -6.13 -8.67 -16.73
CA LEU A 213 -7.51 -9.01 -17.04
C LEU A 213 -8.24 -9.63 -15.83
N ILE A 214 -7.56 -10.40 -14.98
CA ILE A 214 -8.17 -11.03 -13.79
C ILE A 214 -8.84 -9.98 -12.87
N PRO A 215 -8.16 -8.91 -12.41
CA PRO A 215 -8.80 -7.84 -11.64
C PRO A 215 -9.98 -7.17 -12.36
N VAL A 216 -9.91 -7.02 -13.68
CA VAL A 216 -11.00 -6.44 -14.48
C VAL A 216 -12.22 -7.37 -14.47
N LEU A 217 -12.02 -8.67 -14.68
CA LEU A 217 -13.08 -9.69 -14.64
C LEU A 217 -13.68 -9.84 -13.24
N CYS A 218 -12.87 -9.63 -12.20
CA CYS A 218 -13.33 -9.56 -10.83
C CYS A 218 -14.03 -8.23 -10.50
N VAL A 219 -13.94 -7.20 -11.36
CA VAL A 219 -14.41 -5.83 -11.07
C VAL A 219 -13.69 -5.21 -9.86
N SER A 220 -12.44 -5.62 -9.61
CA SER A 220 -11.63 -5.18 -8.46
C SER A 220 -10.75 -3.98 -8.82
N ARG A 221 -11.30 -2.78 -8.57
CA ARG A 221 -10.60 -1.49 -8.81
C ARG A 221 -9.29 -1.40 -8.05
N PHE A 222 -9.30 -1.81 -6.78
CA PHE A 222 -8.13 -1.72 -5.91
C PHE A 222 -6.98 -2.59 -6.43
N GLN A 223 -7.26 -3.83 -6.85
CA GLN A 223 -6.23 -4.73 -7.40
C GLN A 223 -5.64 -4.20 -8.70
N LEU A 224 -6.48 -3.64 -9.57
CA LEU A 224 -6.02 -3.04 -10.82
C LEU A 224 -5.10 -1.84 -10.56
N ILE A 225 -5.52 -0.92 -9.69
CA ILE A 225 -4.70 0.24 -9.27
C ILE A 225 -3.40 -0.26 -8.63
N PHE A 226 -3.48 -1.23 -7.73
CA PHE A 226 -2.32 -1.80 -7.05
C PHE A 226 -1.33 -2.39 -8.05
N ALA A 227 -1.78 -3.21 -9.01
CA ALA A 227 -0.93 -3.85 -10.00
C ALA A 227 -0.18 -2.83 -10.88
N VAL A 228 -0.89 -1.80 -11.36
CA VAL A 228 -0.31 -0.76 -12.22
C VAL A 228 0.65 0.14 -11.45
N ILE A 229 0.25 0.65 -10.28
CA ILE A 229 1.11 1.53 -9.48
C ILE A 229 2.35 0.77 -8.98
N LEU A 230 2.20 -0.49 -8.54
CA LEU A 230 3.34 -1.30 -8.11
C LEU A 230 4.34 -1.52 -9.25
N ALA A 231 3.87 -1.73 -10.48
CA ALA A 231 4.73 -1.88 -11.64
C ALA A 231 5.53 -0.60 -11.93
N VAL A 232 4.87 0.56 -11.85
CA VAL A 232 5.51 1.87 -12.06
C VAL A 232 6.51 2.18 -10.95
N LEU A 233 6.19 1.88 -9.69
CA LEU A 233 7.14 2.00 -8.59
C LEU A 233 8.36 1.11 -8.82
N THR A 234 8.14 -0.16 -9.20
CA THR A 234 9.21 -1.11 -9.53
C THR A 234 10.08 -0.58 -10.66
N PHE A 235 9.48 -0.02 -11.71
CA PHE A 235 10.20 0.61 -12.81
C PHE A 235 11.06 1.78 -12.32
N MET A 236 10.52 2.70 -11.53
CA MET A 236 11.26 3.86 -11.01
C MET A 236 12.44 3.46 -10.13
N ILE A 237 12.30 2.40 -9.35
CA ILE A 237 13.37 1.92 -8.44
C ILE A 237 14.44 1.17 -9.24
N VAL A 238 14.04 0.25 -10.12
CA VAL A 238 14.96 -0.62 -10.87
C VAL A 238 15.70 0.17 -11.95
N SER A 239 15.00 1.05 -12.67
CA SER A 239 15.59 1.84 -13.76
C SER A 239 16.45 3.00 -13.28
N GLY A 240 16.27 3.43 -12.02
CA GLY A 240 16.82 4.67 -11.50
C GLY A 240 16.16 5.94 -12.03
N HIS A 241 15.19 5.83 -12.97
CA HIS A 241 14.44 6.96 -13.52
C HIS A 241 13.37 7.42 -12.54
N ARG A 242 13.79 8.27 -11.62
CA ARG A 242 13.02 8.72 -10.46
C ARG A 242 12.24 10.00 -10.73
N LYS A 243 11.57 10.10 -11.88
CA LYS A 243 10.73 11.27 -12.20
C LYS A 243 9.30 11.01 -11.74
N ILE A 244 8.74 11.89 -10.90
CA ILE A 244 7.38 11.75 -10.37
C ILE A 244 6.31 11.74 -11.47
N ARG A 245 6.61 12.30 -12.65
CA ARG A 245 5.76 12.27 -13.85
C ARG A 245 5.29 10.86 -14.23
N TYR A 246 6.07 9.82 -13.94
CA TYR A 246 5.66 8.44 -14.24
C TYR A 246 4.45 8.01 -13.40
N LEU A 247 4.35 8.44 -12.14
CA LEU A 247 3.18 8.20 -11.30
C LEU A 247 1.96 8.98 -11.80
N PHE A 248 2.15 10.22 -12.26
CA PHE A 248 1.07 11.00 -12.88
C PHE A 248 0.55 10.36 -14.17
N MET A 249 1.46 9.86 -15.03
CA MET A 249 1.08 9.13 -16.24
C MET A 249 0.33 7.82 -15.91
N ALA A 250 0.76 7.10 -14.87
CA ALA A 250 0.08 5.90 -14.41
C ALA A 250 -1.34 6.20 -13.90
N ALA A 251 -1.48 7.24 -13.07
CA ALA A 251 -2.76 7.70 -12.59
C ALA A 251 -3.68 8.12 -13.74
N ALA A 252 -3.17 8.89 -14.71
CA ALA A 252 -3.93 9.29 -15.91
C ALA A 252 -4.37 8.07 -16.74
N GLY A 253 -3.51 7.07 -16.92
CA GLY A 253 -3.83 5.82 -17.63
C GLY A 253 -4.87 4.94 -16.91
N LEU A 254 -5.00 5.07 -15.59
CA LEU A 254 -6.03 4.38 -14.81
C LEU A 254 -7.41 5.06 -14.87
N VAL A 255 -7.48 6.34 -15.24
CA VAL A 255 -8.76 7.10 -15.30
C VAL A 255 -9.80 6.43 -16.20
N PRO A 256 -9.50 6.03 -17.46
CA PRO A 256 -10.50 5.38 -18.32
C PRO A 256 -11.04 4.08 -17.71
N LEU A 257 -10.15 3.27 -17.15
CA LEU A 257 -10.52 2.00 -16.50
C LEU A 257 -11.37 2.24 -15.25
N TYR A 258 -11.03 3.25 -14.45
CA TYR A 258 -11.83 3.66 -13.29
C TYR A 258 -13.23 4.11 -13.70
N VAL A 259 -13.34 4.91 -14.77
CA VAL A 259 -14.64 5.38 -15.29
C VAL A 259 -15.49 4.20 -15.78
N ILE A 260 -14.92 3.28 -16.57
CA ILE A 260 -15.63 2.08 -17.04
C ILE A 260 -16.14 1.24 -15.87
N LEU A 261 -15.27 0.97 -14.88
CA LEU A 261 -15.64 0.23 -13.67
C LEU A 261 -16.64 0.99 -12.78
N THR A 262 -16.74 2.32 -12.93
CA THR A 262 -17.70 3.16 -12.21
C THR A 262 -19.06 3.13 -12.85
N ILE A 263 -19.14 3.26 -14.18
CA ILE A 263 -20.38 3.11 -14.95
C ILE A 263 -20.97 1.72 -14.74
N ALA A 264 -20.13 0.67 -14.77
CA ALA A 264 -20.57 -0.71 -14.53
C ALA A 264 -21.16 -0.95 -13.14
N ARG A 265 -20.93 -0.04 -12.18
CA ARG A 265 -21.36 -0.19 -10.77
C ARG A 265 -22.60 0.64 -10.39
N SER A 266 -23.15 1.44 -11.31
CA SER A 266 -24.43 2.16 -11.17
C SER A 266 -24.62 2.90 -9.83
N HIS A 267 -23.65 3.70 -9.37
CA HIS A 267 -23.85 4.53 -8.18
C HIS A 267 -24.52 5.87 -8.54
N ASP A 268 -25.63 6.19 -7.88
CA ASP A 268 -26.24 7.51 -7.94
C ASP A 268 -25.36 8.52 -7.19
N VAL A 269 -24.97 9.59 -7.87
CA VAL A 269 -24.14 10.68 -7.30
C VAL A 269 -24.85 11.36 -6.13
N THR A 270 -26.18 11.43 -6.21
CA THR A 270 -27.05 12.03 -5.19
C THR A 270 -26.94 11.26 -3.88
N TYR A 271 -26.90 9.93 -3.96
CA TYR A 271 -26.71 9.04 -2.81
C TYR A 271 -25.34 9.23 -2.16
N LEU A 272 -24.26 9.32 -2.95
CA LEU A 272 -22.90 9.50 -2.42
C LEU A 272 -22.74 10.84 -1.69
N ASN A 273 -23.29 11.91 -2.24
CA ASN A 273 -23.26 13.22 -1.56
C ASN A 273 -24.07 13.20 -0.25
N GLY A 274 -25.17 12.43 -0.20
CA GLY A 274 -25.92 12.17 1.03
C GLY A 274 -25.12 11.38 2.07
N ILE A 275 -24.26 10.44 1.65
CA ILE A 275 -23.36 9.73 2.58
C ILE A 275 -22.30 10.67 3.14
N PHE A 276 -21.67 11.49 2.31
CA PHE A 276 -20.51 12.30 2.72
C PHE A 276 -20.85 13.52 3.57
N GLU A 277 -22.09 14.03 3.47
CA GLU A 277 -22.61 15.16 4.28
C GLU A 277 -21.65 16.37 4.32
N MET A 278 -21.17 16.78 3.14
CA MET A 278 -20.26 17.92 3.02
C MET A 278 -20.91 19.22 3.50
N LYS A 279 -20.17 20.06 4.23
CA LYS A 279 -20.63 21.38 4.69
C LYS A 279 -21.05 22.29 3.53
N ASN A 280 -20.32 22.19 2.41
CA ASN A 280 -20.69 22.85 1.17
C ASN A 280 -21.25 21.81 0.17
N ALA A 281 -22.57 21.81 -0.01
CA ALA A 281 -23.27 20.91 -0.93
C ALA A 281 -22.91 21.14 -2.41
N ALA A 282 -22.40 22.33 -2.78
CA ALA A 282 -21.95 22.62 -4.14
C ALA A 282 -20.57 22.03 -4.47
N THR A 283 -19.89 21.40 -3.50
CA THR A 283 -18.58 20.79 -3.72
C THR A 283 -18.70 19.62 -4.71
N PRO A 284 -17.94 19.62 -5.82
CA PRO A 284 -18.03 18.56 -6.82
C PRO A 284 -17.65 17.18 -6.28
N ILE A 285 -18.32 16.13 -6.76
CA ILE A 285 -18.12 14.73 -6.33
C ILE A 285 -16.67 14.25 -6.46
N PHE A 286 -15.94 14.75 -7.47
CA PHE A 286 -14.53 14.40 -7.69
C PHE A 286 -13.58 15.01 -6.64
N ILE A 287 -14.05 15.95 -5.81
CA ILE A 287 -13.34 16.48 -4.64
C ILE A 287 -13.83 15.78 -3.37
N THR A 288 -15.15 15.69 -3.19
CA THR A 288 -15.76 15.13 -1.97
C THR A 288 -15.37 13.67 -1.77
N GLN A 289 -15.35 12.88 -2.85
CA GLN A 289 -15.05 11.46 -2.77
C GLN A 289 -13.59 11.20 -2.34
N PRO A 290 -12.54 11.70 -3.01
CA PRO A 290 -11.16 11.54 -2.52
C PRO A 290 -10.93 12.14 -1.14
N TYR A 291 -11.57 13.28 -0.84
CA TYR A 291 -11.47 13.91 0.48
C TYR A 291 -11.96 12.97 1.58
N MET A 292 -13.18 12.44 1.46
CA MET A 292 -13.77 11.57 2.48
C MET A 292 -13.02 10.25 2.62
N TYR A 293 -12.50 9.68 1.53
CA TYR A 293 -11.65 8.47 1.59
C TYR A 293 -10.33 8.67 2.34
N ILE A 294 -9.88 9.92 2.54
CA ILE A 294 -8.70 10.24 3.35
C ILE A 294 -9.14 10.66 4.75
N ALA A 295 -9.98 11.68 4.82
CA ALA A 295 -10.32 12.39 6.03
C ALA A 295 -11.02 11.49 7.06
N ASN A 296 -11.97 10.68 6.59
CA ASN A 296 -12.81 9.86 7.45
C ASN A 296 -12.02 8.79 8.21
N ASN A 297 -10.89 8.33 7.67
CA ASN A 297 -10.10 7.30 8.31
C ASN A 297 -9.55 7.78 9.66
N TYR A 298 -9.13 9.05 9.73
CA TYR A 298 -8.61 9.67 10.95
C TYR A 298 -9.74 9.96 11.95
N ASP A 299 -10.92 10.32 11.47
CA ASP A 299 -12.09 10.51 12.33
C ASP A 299 -12.63 9.18 12.88
N ASN A 300 -12.59 8.11 12.09
CA ASN A 300 -12.86 6.75 12.57
C ASN A 300 -11.84 6.32 13.64
N PHE A 301 -10.58 6.73 13.52
CA PHE A 301 -9.59 6.49 14.58
C PHE A 301 -9.97 7.24 15.86
N ASP A 302 -10.46 8.47 15.79
CA ASP A 302 -10.93 9.19 16.98
C ASP A 302 -12.19 8.54 17.60
N CYS A 303 -13.13 8.02 16.79
CA CYS A 303 -14.25 7.21 17.27
C CYS A 303 -13.75 5.98 18.05
N LEU A 304 -12.78 5.25 17.49
CA LEU A 304 -12.14 4.13 18.19
C LEU A 304 -11.54 4.56 19.53
N VAL A 305 -10.76 5.64 19.55
CA VAL A 305 -10.11 6.14 20.77
C VAL A 305 -11.13 6.43 21.87
N ARG A 306 -12.29 7.00 21.52
CA ARG A 306 -13.32 7.42 22.48
C ARG A 306 -14.23 6.29 22.96
N GLU A 307 -14.53 5.35 22.08
CA GLU A 307 -15.63 4.40 22.29
C GLU A 307 -15.16 2.98 22.58
N LEU A 308 -13.86 2.68 22.43
CA LEU A 308 -13.31 1.34 22.66
C LEU A 308 -13.42 0.97 24.16
N PRO A 309 -14.22 -0.04 24.52
CA PRO A 309 -14.41 -0.41 25.92
C PRO A 309 -13.22 -1.20 26.48
N ALA A 310 -12.55 -1.99 25.63
CA ALA A 310 -11.43 -2.83 26.00
C ALA A 310 -10.53 -3.11 24.80
N HIS A 311 -9.24 -3.21 25.04
CA HIS A 311 -8.25 -3.55 24.02
C HIS A 311 -8.28 -5.04 23.65
N SER A 312 -8.06 -5.37 22.38
CA SER A 312 -8.07 -6.76 21.89
C SER A 312 -6.78 -7.55 22.17
N MET A 313 -5.78 -6.93 22.78
CA MET A 313 -4.53 -7.56 23.22
C MET A 313 -3.78 -8.36 22.13
N GLY A 314 -3.80 -7.85 20.89
CA GLY A 314 -3.10 -8.41 19.73
C GLY A 314 -3.98 -9.25 18.81
N LEU A 315 -5.20 -9.58 19.22
CA LEU A 315 -6.08 -10.45 18.42
C LEU A 315 -6.49 -9.80 17.10
N LYS A 316 -6.66 -8.48 17.05
CA LYS A 316 -7.12 -7.78 15.85
C LYS A 316 -5.99 -7.64 14.82
N GLY A 317 -4.81 -7.19 15.24
CA GLY A 317 -3.62 -7.11 14.38
C GLY A 317 -3.13 -8.46 13.89
N MET A 318 -3.41 -9.55 14.62
CA MET A 318 -3.11 -10.93 14.20
C MET A 318 -4.13 -11.54 13.22
N PHE A 319 -5.13 -10.78 12.73
CA PHE A 319 -6.10 -11.27 11.75
C PHE A 319 -5.50 -12.03 10.55
N PRO A 320 -4.37 -11.61 9.95
CA PRO A 320 -3.70 -12.39 8.91
C PRO A 320 -3.33 -13.80 9.33
N LEU A 321 -2.86 -13.99 10.56
CA LEU A 321 -2.48 -15.30 11.08
C LEU A 321 -3.73 -16.18 11.26
N TRP A 322 -4.83 -15.63 11.79
CA TRP A 322 -6.09 -16.36 11.97
C TRP A 322 -6.75 -16.73 10.63
N ALA A 323 -6.65 -15.84 9.65
CA ALA A 323 -7.22 -16.03 8.32
C ALA A 323 -6.43 -17.05 7.49
N LEU A 324 -5.10 -16.94 7.46
CA LEU A 324 -4.24 -17.82 6.65
C LEU A 324 -4.07 -19.22 7.26
N SER A 325 -4.15 -19.36 8.58
CA SER A 325 -4.15 -20.68 9.24
C SER A 325 -5.50 -21.40 9.19
N GLY A 326 -6.58 -20.68 8.87
CA GLY A 326 -7.95 -21.20 8.96
C GLY A 326 -8.53 -21.25 10.38
N LEU A 327 -7.78 -20.81 11.40
CA LEU A 327 -8.25 -20.79 12.80
C LEU A 327 -9.54 -20.00 12.99
N LYS A 328 -9.78 -18.97 12.17
CA LYS A 328 -11.03 -18.19 12.20
C LYS A 328 -12.29 -19.04 11.97
N PHE A 329 -12.19 -20.18 11.28
CA PHE A 329 -13.31 -21.09 11.05
C PHE A 329 -13.57 -22.01 12.25
N ILE A 330 -12.54 -22.26 13.07
CA ILE A 330 -12.64 -23.11 14.26
C ILE A 330 -13.09 -22.27 15.47
N LYS A 331 -12.56 -21.05 15.61
CA LYS A 331 -12.90 -20.12 16.69
C LYS A 331 -13.25 -18.73 16.11
N PRO A 332 -14.51 -18.51 15.71
CA PRO A 332 -14.97 -17.23 15.14
C PRO A 332 -14.71 -16.02 16.04
N ALA A 333 -14.74 -16.22 17.37
CA ALA A 333 -14.43 -15.18 18.35
C ALA A 333 -13.00 -14.58 18.21
N LEU A 334 -12.09 -15.20 17.44
CA LEU A 334 -10.79 -14.61 17.12
C LEU A 334 -10.90 -13.39 16.19
N VAL A 335 -11.97 -13.30 15.41
CA VAL A 335 -12.14 -12.30 14.34
C VAL A 335 -13.40 -11.45 14.49
N ASP A 336 -14.25 -11.76 15.47
CA ASP A 336 -15.51 -11.07 15.76
C ASP A 336 -15.26 -9.80 16.59
N TRP A 337 -14.67 -8.78 15.95
CA TRP A 337 -14.34 -7.50 16.58
C TRP A 337 -15.08 -6.35 15.90
N PRO A 338 -15.84 -5.53 16.64
CA PRO A 338 -16.54 -4.39 16.06
C PRO A 338 -15.55 -3.38 15.46
N ILE A 339 -15.99 -2.71 14.40
CA ILE A 339 -15.30 -1.57 13.80
C ILE A 339 -16.02 -0.32 14.26
N TYR A 340 -15.31 0.51 15.02
CA TYR A 340 -15.76 1.83 15.45
C TYR A 340 -15.53 2.82 14.31
N VAL A 341 -16.63 3.31 13.75
CA VAL A 341 -16.67 4.27 12.65
C VAL A 341 -17.73 5.33 12.95
N ASN A 342 -17.55 6.52 12.40
CA ASN A 342 -18.54 7.59 12.53
C ASN A 342 -19.81 7.36 11.69
N LYS A 343 -19.71 6.54 10.63
CA LYS A 343 -20.78 6.23 9.69
C LYS A 343 -20.57 4.85 9.09
N GLU A 344 -21.64 4.04 9.04
CA GLU A 344 -21.58 2.63 8.65
C GLU A 344 -21.09 2.41 7.22
N GLU A 345 -21.32 3.35 6.31
CA GLU A 345 -20.87 3.27 4.92
C GLU A 345 -19.38 3.61 4.74
N LEU A 346 -18.75 4.24 5.74
CA LEU A 346 -17.36 4.73 5.69
C LEU A 346 -16.45 3.91 6.60
N THR A 347 -16.28 2.63 6.28
CA THR A 347 -15.59 1.64 7.12
C THR A 347 -14.06 1.62 7.00
N THR A 348 -13.47 2.56 6.27
CA THR A 348 -12.01 2.58 6.04
C THR A 348 -11.28 3.26 7.21
N VAL A 349 -10.08 2.79 7.52
CA VAL A 349 -9.35 3.16 8.76
C VAL A 349 -7.89 3.48 8.47
N THR A 350 -7.23 4.24 9.36
CA THR A 350 -5.81 4.58 9.24
C THR A 350 -4.90 3.38 9.52
N LEU A 351 -3.63 3.48 9.12
CA LEU A 351 -2.62 2.44 9.36
C LEU A 351 -2.47 2.01 10.83
N PHE A 352 -2.73 2.91 11.79
CA PHE A 352 -2.52 2.61 13.22
C PHE A 352 -3.78 2.17 13.96
N TYR A 353 -4.93 2.08 13.28
CA TYR A 353 -6.22 1.75 13.90
C TYR A 353 -6.16 0.44 14.70
N ASP A 354 -5.74 -0.66 14.08
CA ASP A 354 -5.68 -1.96 14.76
C ASP A 354 -4.59 -2.00 15.85
N ALA A 355 -3.54 -1.18 15.72
CA ALA A 355 -2.46 -1.14 16.70
C ALA A 355 -2.93 -0.46 18.00
N TYR A 356 -3.73 0.61 17.85
CA TYR A 356 -4.42 1.23 18.97
C TYR A 356 -5.50 0.31 19.54
N TYR A 357 -6.27 -0.36 18.69
CA TYR A 357 -7.29 -1.30 19.15
C TYR A 357 -6.67 -2.39 20.05
N ASP A 358 -5.52 -2.93 19.64
CA ASP A 358 -4.85 -4.01 20.38
C ASP A 358 -4.19 -3.56 21.68
N PHE A 359 -3.54 -2.39 21.73
CA PHE A 359 -2.70 -2.00 22.87
C PHE A 359 -2.67 -0.49 23.17
N GLY A 360 -3.64 0.27 22.67
CA GLY A 360 -3.73 1.73 22.83
C GLY A 360 -2.51 2.46 22.26
N ILE A 361 -2.15 3.58 22.86
CA ILE A 361 -1.00 4.41 22.43
C ILE A 361 0.33 3.64 22.46
N ALA A 362 0.48 2.65 23.35
CA ALA A 362 1.66 1.80 23.41
C ALA A 362 1.79 0.92 22.15
N GLY A 363 0.66 0.38 21.65
CA GLY A 363 0.60 -0.33 20.38
C GLY A 363 0.99 0.54 19.20
N VAL A 364 0.48 1.78 19.16
CA VAL A 364 0.84 2.78 18.15
C VAL A 364 2.35 3.03 18.15
N PHE A 365 2.95 3.28 19.31
CA PHE A 365 4.40 3.49 19.46
C PHE A 365 5.22 2.28 18.98
N LEU A 366 4.88 1.08 19.45
CA LEU A 366 5.61 -0.15 19.12
C LEU A 366 5.52 -0.47 17.63
N PHE A 367 4.32 -0.46 17.07
CA PHE A 367 4.11 -0.75 15.65
C PHE A 367 4.80 0.28 14.76
N SER A 368 4.68 1.56 15.09
CA SER A 368 5.38 2.64 14.39
C SER A 368 6.91 2.47 14.41
N SER A 369 7.46 2.11 15.57
CA SER A 369 8.89 1.83 15.72
C SER A 369 9.33 0.67 14.82
N VAL A 370 8.57 -0.43 14.79
CA VAL A 370 8.83 -1.57 13.90
C VAL A 370 8.80 -1.16 12.43
N LEU A 371 7.83 -0.35 12.02
CA LEU A 371 7.77 0.19 10.65
C LEU A 371 8.99 1.05 10.32
N GLY A 372 9.47 1.86 11.27
CA GLY A 372 10.69 2.67 11.12
C GLY A 372 11.93 1.80 10.86
N VAL A 373 12.11 0.73 11.65
CA VAL A 373 13.20 -0.24 11.44
C VAL A 373 13.04 -0.96 10.10
N ALA A 374 11.83 -1.45 9.78
CA ALA A 374 11.56 -2.20 8.56
C ALA A 374 11.83 -1.36 7.30
N ALA A 375 11.43 -0.08 7.31
CA ALA A 375 11.67 0.84 6.21
C ALA A 375 13.17 1.12 6.04
N ALA A 376 13.92 1.35 7.13
CA ALA A 376 15.37 1.56 7.05
C ALA A 376 16.09 0.29 6.56
N TRP A 377 15.66 -0.88 7.06
CA TRP A 377 16.20 -2.18 6.64
C TRP A 377 15.95 -2.44 5.16
N LEU A 378 14.73 -2.21 4.67
CA LEU A 378 14.37 -2.40 3.27
C LEU A 378 15.19 -1.46 2.37
N SER A 379 15.32 -0.18 2.74
CA SER A 379 16.19 0.77 2.04
C SER A 379 17.64 0.31 1.95
N ALA A 380 18.18 -0.30 3.00
CA ALA A 380 19.56 -0.80 3.01
C ALA A 380 19.76 -2.08 2.16
N ARG A 381 18.68 -2.80 1.83
CA ARG A 381 18.74 -4.05 1.05
C ARG A 381 18.58 -3.85 -0.46
N THR A 382 18.12 -2.68 -0.90
CA THR A 382 17.84 -2.38 -2.32
C THR A 382 19.03 -1.73 -3.02
N TYR A 383 19.87 -2.54 -3.67
CA TYR A 383 20.98 -2.07 -4.49
C TYR A 383 21.25 -2.99 -5.71
N PRO A 384 21.90 -2.48 -6.78
CA PRO A 384 22.14 -3.23 -8.01
C PRO A 384 22.87 -4.56 -7.80
N GLY A 385 22.47 -5.58 -8.58
CA GLY A 385 23.12 -6.90 -8.56
C GLY A 385 22.68 -7.82 -7.41
N ARG A 386 21.88 -7.32 -6.46
CA ARG A 386 21.21 -8.17 -5.47
C ARG A 386 19.99 -8.88 -6.05
N ASN A 387 19.40 -9.77 -5.24
CA ASN A 387 18.21 -10.51 -5.61
C ASN A 387 17.09 -9.55 -6.09
N PRO A 388 16.54 -9.74 -7.31
CA PRO A 388 15.46 -8.92 -7.87
C PRO A 388 14.25 -8.74 -6.94
N ALA A 389 13.97 -9.72 -6.08
CA ALA A 389 12.86 -9.65 -5.13
C ALA A 389 12.95 -8.46 -4.15
N TRP A 390 14.15 -7.95 -3.85
CA TRP A 390 14.31 -6.76 -3.01
C TRP A 390 13.74 -5.49 -3.64
N TYR A 391 13.75 -5.40 -4.98
CA TYR A 391 13.08 -4.30 -5.67
C TYR A 391 11.57 -4.41 -5.51
N LEU A 392 11.01 -5.62 -5.61
CA LEU A 392 9.58 -5.85 -5.45
C LEU A 392 9.12 -5.58 -4.00
N PHE A 393 9.87 -6.08 -3.00
CA PHE A 393 9.61 -5.74 -1.59
C PHE A 393 9.66 -4.23 -1.34
N TYR A 394 10.66 -3.53 -1.89
CA TYR A 394 10.74 -2.06 -1.76
C TYR A 394 9.54 -1.38 -2.41
N SER A 395 9.14 -1.78 -3.61
CA SER A 395 7.95 -1.24 -4.29
C SER A 395 6.68 -1.46 -3.48
N GLN A 396 6.51 -2.66 -2.91
CA GLN A 396 5.38 -2.98 -2.03
C GLN A 396 5.40 -2.08 -0.80
N GLY A 397 6.54 -1.96 -0.13
CA GLY A 397 6.71 -1.07 1.01
C GLY A 397 6.42 0.40 0.67
N ALA A 398 6.93 0.90 -0.46
CA ALA A 398 6.65 2.25 -0.94
C ALA A 398 5.14 2.47 -1.16
N LEU A 399 4.47 1.54 -1.83
CA LEU A 399 3.02 1.60 -2.05
C LEU A 399 2.24 1.60 -0.72
N TYR A 400 2.61 0.74 0.22
CA TYR A 400 1.96 0.67 1.53
C TYR A 400 2.20 1.93 2.38
N PHE A 401 3.36 2.58 2.28
CA PHE A 401 3.58 3.89 2.90
C PHE A 401 2.81 5.02 2.19
N MET A 402 2.64 4.96 0.87
CA MET A 402 1.77 5.88 0.15
C MET A 402 0.30 5.72 0.56
N LEU A 403 -0.11 4.50 0.94
CA LEU A 403 -1.45 4.20 1.46
C LEU A 403 -1.54 4.33 2.99
N SER A 404 -0.57 4.93 3.67
CA SER A 404 -0.59 5.04 5.15
C SER A 404 -1.80 5.80 5.71
N PHE A 405 -2.40 6.69 4.92
CA PHE A 405 -3.65 7.37 5.28
C PHE A 405 -4.89 6.46 5.17
N PHE A 406 -4.81 5.33 4.49
CA PHE A 406 -5.94 4.49 4.09
C PHE A 406 -5.57 2.99 4.13
N THR A 407 -6.23 2.25 5.01
CA THR A 407 -6.11 0.79 5.25
C THR A 407 -5.00 0.39 6.24
N THR A 408 -5.36 -0.45 7.22
CA THR A 408 -4.43 -1.23 8.04
C THR A 408 -3.85 -2.40 7.23
N TRP A 409 -2.99 -2.10 6.26
CA TRP A 409 -2.48 -3.11 5.34
C TRP A 409 -1.75 -4.27 6.04
N TYR A 410 -1.20 -4.07 7.24
CA TYR A 410 -0.54 -5.11 8.03
C TYR A 410 -1.52 -6.06 8.74
N SER A 411 -2.77 -5.66 8.95
CA SER A 411 -3.82 -6.56 9.44
C SER A 411 -4.56 -7.23 8.28
N ASN A 412 -4.19 -6.94 7.02
CA ASN A 412 -4.82 -7.51 5.85
C ASN A 412 -4.12 -8.83 5.43
N PRO A 413 -4.82 -9.98 5.41
CA PRO A 413 -4.22 -11.27 5.05
C PRO A 413 -3.63 -11.29 3.63
N THR A 414 -4.25 -10.58 2.69
CA THR A 414 -3.81 -10.52 1.30
C THR A 414 -2.44 -9.86 1.15
N THR A 415 -2.15 -8.83 1.96
CA THR A 415 -0.83 -8.18 1.99
C THR A 415 0.27 -9.18 2.38
N TRP A 416 0.04 -9.96 3.43
CA TRP A 416 1.00 -10.98 3.85
C TRP A 416 1.15 -12.10 2.83
N PHE A 417 0.06 -12.50 2.18
CA PHE A 417 0.13 -13.45 1.08
C PHE A 417 1.02 -12.93 -0.06
N TYR A 418 0.90 -11.65 -0.43
CA TYR A 418 1.78 -11.03 -1.41
C TYR A 418 3.25 -11.00 -0.96
N PHE A 419 3.53 -10.73 0.32
CA PHE A 419 4.90 -10.83 0.84
C PHE A 419 5.44 -12.25 0.81
N VAL A 420 4.63 -13.26 1.11
CA VAL A 420 5.00 -14.68 1.00
C VAL A 420 5.31 -15.03 -0.45
N VAL A 421 4.48 -14.62 -1.41
CA VAL A 421 4.73 -14.85 -2.85
C VAL A 421 6.02 -14.14 -3.31
N THR A 422 6.25 -12.89 -2.93
CA THR A 422 7.50 -12.17 -3.22
C THR A 422 8.72 -12.85 -2.56
N GLY A 423 8.55 -13.38 -1.34
CA GLY A 423 9.59 -14.13 -0.64
C GLY A 423 9.93 -15.45 -1.32
N ALA A 424 8.91 -16.22 -1.71
CA ALA A 424 9.06 -17.46 -2.47
C ALA A 424 9.73 -17.20 -3.83
N PHE A 425 9.34 -16.12 -4.51
CA PHE A 425 10.02 -15.64 -5.71
C PHE A 425 11.51 -15.36 -5.44
N GLY A 426 11.83 -14.61 -4.39
CA GLY A 426 13.22 -14.35 -3.99
C GLY A 426 14.02 -15.63 -3.73
N ILE A 427 13.47 -16.58 -2.98
CA ILE A 427 14.10 -17.87 -2.71
C ILE A 427 14.33 -18.64 -4.01
N PHE A 428 13.32 -18.74 -4.88
CA PHE A 428 13.40 -19.42 -6.17
C PHE A 428 14.52 -18.86 -7.07
N LEU A 429 14.70 -17.54 -7.06
CA LEU A 429 15.79 -16.87 -7.78
C LEU A 429 17.20 -17.27 -7.25
N GLU A 430 17.32 -17.77 -6.02
CA GLU A 430 18.60 -18.15 -5.41
C GLU A 430 18.93 -19.66 -5.46
N ILE A 431 17.94 -20.54 -5.59
CA ILE A 431 18.09 -22.02 -5.47
C ILE A 431 19.28 -22.60 -6.27
N LYS A 432 19.43 -22.28 -7.57
CA LYS A 432 20.51 -22.85 -8.40
C LYS A 432 21.89 -22.21 -8.18
N HIS A 433 21.96 -21.03 -7.56
CA HIS A 433 23.25 -20.43 -7.19
C HIS A 433 23.86 -21.15 -5.98
N ASN A 434 23.05 -21.43 -4.97
CA ASN A 434 23.52 -22.12 -3.77
C ASN A 434 23.93 -23.57 -4.06
N ARG A 435 23.32 -24.23 -5.05
CA ARG A 435 23.77 -25.56 -5.53
C ARG A 435 25.16 -25.51 -6.19
N ARG A 436 25.43 -24.56 -7.08
CA ARG A 436 26.77 -24.40 -7.71
C ARG A 436 27.86 -24.05 -6.70
N ARG A 437 27.53 -23.27 -5.66
CA ARG A 437 28.49 -22.87 -4.61
C ARG A 437 28.79 -23.95 -3.57
N ARG A 438 27.98 -25.01 -3.52
CA ARG A 438 28.21 -26.20 -2.66
C ARG A 438 28.95 -27.32 -3.41
N GLN A 439 29.08 -27.20 -4.73
CA GLN A 439 29.78 -28.15 -5.61
C GLN A 439 31.20 -27.66 -5.98
N LEU A 440 31.53 -26.42 -5.64
CA LEU A 440 32.87 -25.82 -5.63
C LEU A 440 33.28 -25.67 -4.17
#